data_AF-A0A6C0I0I7-F1
#
_entry.id   AF-A0A6C0I0I7-F1
#
_cell.length_a   1.000
_cell.length_b   1.000
_cell.length_c   1.000
_cell.angle_alpha   90.00
_cell.angle_beta   90.00
_cell.angle_gamma   90.00
#
_symmetry.space_group_name_H-M   'P 1'
#
loop_
_entity.id
_entity.type
_entity.pdbx_description
1 polymer ?
#
loop_
_entity_poly.entity_id
_entity_poly.type
_entity_poly.pdbx_seq_one_letter_code
_entity_poly.pdbx_strand_id
1 'polypeptide(L)' 'MTSTYKHAVGTRAEVMHGTSHHTSGGLTKKDLKYNKHGRIVSKRKSEKAKKDKILQKNGYFTEKGKFGFVKRDVKSRKKR' A
#
# COMPACT_ATOMS: atom_id res chain seq x y z
N MET A 1 -5.27 14.71 -32.20
CA MET A 1 -4.40 14.11 -31.16
C MET A 1 -4.97 12.75 -30.80
N THR A 2 -4.31 11.67 -31.20
CA THR A 2 -4.76 10.30 -30.91
C THR A 2 -4.43 9.95 -29.46
N SER A 3 -5.42 9.46 -28.71
CA SER A 3 -5.19 8.96 -27.35
C SER A 3 -4.20 7.78 -27.40
N THR A 4 -3.05 7.92 -26.75
CA THR A 4 -2.03 6.86 -26.62
C THR A 4 -2.51 5.67 -25.80
N TYR A 5 -3.59 5.83 -25.04
CA TYR A 5 -4.20 4.79 -24.21
C TYR A 5 -5.56 4.39 -24.76
N LYS A 6 -5.86 3.09 -24.70
CA LYS A 6 -7.14 2.53 -25.14
C LYS A 6 -8.29 2.98 -24.21
N HIS A 7 -7.99 3.14 -22.92
CA HIS A 7 -8.94 3.65 -21.93
C HIS A 7 -8.28 4.69 -21.02
N ALA A 8 -9.04 5.69 -20.58
CA ALA A 8 -8.56 6.65 -19.59
C ALA A 8 -8.38 5.97 -18.21
N VAL A 9 -9.41 5.23 -17.78
CA VAL A 9 -9.48 4.53 -16.50
C VAL A 9 -9.40 3.03 -16.74
N GLY A 10 -8.61 2.32 -15.94
CA GLY A 10 -8.51 0.86 -15.98
C GLY A 10 -8.14 0.22 -14.66
N THR A 11 -7.89 -1.08 -14.70
CA THR A 11 -7.35 -1.85 -13.60
C THR A 11 -5.85 -1.55 -13.39
N ARG A 12 -5.31 -1.94 -12.23
CA ARG A 12 -3.87 -1.81 -11.96
C ARG A 12 -3.00 -2.57 -12.96
N ALA A 13 -3.49 -3.71 -13.45
CA ALA A 13 -2.78 -4.52 -14.45
C ALA A 13 -2.73 -3.78 -15.79
N GLU A 14 -3.87 -3.26 -16.24
CA GLU A 14 -3.96 -2.47 -17.48
C GLU A 14 -3.06 -1.23 -17.46
N VAL A 15 -3.03 -0.51 -16.34
CA VAL A 15 -2.14 0.65 -16.18
C VAL A 15 -0.66 0.23 -16.20
N MET A 16 -0.33 -0.93 -15.63
CA MET A 16 1.05 -1.42 -15.65
C MET A 16 1.47 -1.89 -17.05
N HIS A 17 0.56 -2.52 -17.79
CA HIS A 17 0.78 -2.97 -19.17
C HIS A 17 0.67 -1.84 -20.20
N GLY A 18 0.18 -0.66 -19.81
CA GLY A 18 0.11 0.52 -20.67
C GLY A 18 -1.15 0.61 -21.54
N THR A 19 -2.18 -0.20 -21.27
CA THR A 19 -3.46 -0.11 -21.98
C THR A 19 -4.33 1.05 -21.46
N SER A 20 -4.18 1.40 -20.18
CA SER A 20 -4.94 2.48 -19.53
C SER A 20 -4.04 3.52 -18.88
N HIS A 21 -4.46 4.78 -18.84
CA HIS A 21 -3.65 5.87 -18.28
C HIS A 21 -3.55 5.79 -16.73
N HIS A 22 -4.69 5.59 -16.06
CA HIS A 22 -4.75 5.57 -14.60
C HIS A 22 -5.81 4.61 -14.06
N THR A 23 -5.72 4.28 -12.78
CA THR A 23 -6.75 3.47 -12.10
C THR A 23 -7.95 4.32 -11.72
N SER A 24 -9.08 3.68 -11.36
CA SER A 24 -10.26 4.40 -10.82
C SER A 24 -9.95 5.31 -9.63
N GLY A 25 -8.88 5.03 -8.87
CA GLY A 25 -8.40 5.86 -7.76
C GLY A 25 -7.29 6.85 -8.14
N GLY A 26 -7.11 7.17 -9.43
CA GLY A 26 -6.13 8.15 -9.89
C GLY A 26 -4.67 7.69 -9.91
N LEU A 27 -4.38 6.42 -9.59
CA LEU A 27 -3.00 5.92 -9.59
C LEU A 27 -2.49 5.70 -11.01
N THR A 28 -1.33 6.28 -11.32
CA THR A 28 -0.61 6.07 -12.58
C THR A 28 0.43 4.95 -12.46
N LYS A 29 1.06 4.58 -13.57
CA LYS A 29 2.12 3.56 -13.58
C LYS A 29 3.28 3.90 -12.62
N LYS A 30 3.63 5.18 -12.45
CA LYS A 30 4.68 5.65 -11.53
C LYS A 30 4.33 5.40 -10.04
N ASP A 31 3.03 5.36 -9.73
CA ASP A 31 2.52 5.16 -8.37
C ASP A 31 2.37 3.68 -7.98
N LEU A 32 2.55 2.78 -8.95
CA LEU A 32 2.40 1.34 -8.80
C LEU A 32 3.76 0.64 -8.84
N LYS A 33 3.85 -0.50 -8.17
CA LYS A 33 5.02 -1.37 -8.21
C LYS A 33 4.62 -2.83 -8.00
N TYR A 34 5.47 -3.75 -8.45
CA TYR A 34 5.39 -5.14 -8.08
C TYR A 34 5.93 -5.35 -6.67
N ASN A 35 5.21 -6.09 -5.84
CA ASN A 35 5.73 -6.59 -4.57
C ASN A 35 6.52 -7.90 -4.80
N LYS A 36 7.16 -8.42 -3.75
CA LYS A 36 7.91 -9.69 -3.81
C LYS A 36 7.07 -10.92 -4.20
N HIS A 37 5.74 -10.80 -4.20
CA HIS A 37 4.79 -11.86 -4.56
C HIS A 37 4.17 -11.62 -5.94
N GLY A 38 4.73 -10.72 -6.76
CA GLY A 38 4.23 -10.43 -8.12
C GLY A 38 2.93 -9.62 -8.16
N ARG A 39 2.41 -9.13 -7.03
CA ARG A 39 1.17 -8.33 -7.00
C ARG A 39 1.47 -6.85 -7.24
N ILE A 40 0.61 -6.19 -8.03
CA ILE A 40 0.71 -4.76 -8.30
C ILE A 40 0.07 -3.98 -7.14
N VAL A 41 0.90 -3.25 -6.40
CA VAL A 41 0.51 -2.47 -5.21
C VAL A 41 0.87 -1.00 -5.36
N SER A 42 0.19 -0.14 -4.60
CA SER A 42 0.58 1.28 -4.51
C SER A 42 1.92 1.43 -3.78
N LYS A 43 2.85 2.15 -4.42
CA LYS A 43 4.18 2.48 -3.87
C LYS A 43 4.06 3.23 -2.55
N ARG A 44 3.24 4.29 -2.51
CA ARG A 44 2.99 5.12 -1.33
C ARG A 44 2.49 4.32 -0.13
N LYS A 45 1.50 3.43 -0.34
CA LYS A 45 0.96 2.59 0.76
C LYS A 45 2.01 1.61 1.28
N SER A 46 2.78 0.99 0.38
CA SER A 46 3.85 0.06 0.77
C SER A 46 4.95 0.74 1.59
N GLU A 47 5.34 1.97 1.23
CA GLU A 47 6.34 2.74 1.97
C GLU A 47 5.83 3.20 3.33
N LYS A 48 4.59 3.73 3.36
CA LYS A 48 3.93 4.16 4.60
C LYS A 48 3.83 3.02 5.62
N ALA A 49 3.46 1.82 5.18
CA ALA A 49 3.36 0.65 6.06
C ALA A 49 4.69 0.30 6.76
N LYS A 50 5.84 0.49 6.09
CA LYS A 50 7.17 0.26 6.67
C LYS A 50 7.56 1.34 7.69
N LYS A 51 7.21 2.59 7.41
CA LYS A 51 7.56 3.75 8.25
C LYS A 51 6.71 3.81 9.51
N ASP A 52 5.40 3.65 9.37
CA ASP A 52 4.45 3.98 10.44
C ASP A 52 4.37 2.93 11.56
N LYS A 53 4.99 1.74 11.37
CA LYS A 53 4.95 0.62 12.32
C LYS A 53 3.55 0.41 12.91
N ILE A 54 2.54 0.37 12.04
CA ILE A 54 1.11 0.42 12.40
C ILE A 54 0.73 -0.63 13.45
N LEU A 55 1.29 -1.83 13.38
CA LEU A 55 1.06 -2.90 14.35
C LEU A 55 1.51 -2.49 15.76
N GLN A 56 2.74 -1.97 15.90
CA GLN A 56 3.27 -1.49 17.17
C GLN A 56 2.45 -0.31 17.69
N LYS A 57 2.05 0.61 16.81
CA LYS A 57 1.17 1.74 17.16
C LYS A 57 -0.19 1.27 17.70
N ASN A 58 -0.70 0.16 17.19
CA ASN A 58 -1.95 -0.46 17.64
C ASN A 58 -1.75 -1.43 18.82
N GLY A 59 -0.54 -1.54 19.37
CA GLY A 59 -0.26 -2.32 20.56
C GLY A 59 0.22 -3.75 20.32
N TYR A 60 0.44 -4.14 19.06
CA TYR A 60 0.92 -5.46 18.71
C TYR A 60 2.45 -5.47 18.60
N PHE A 61 3.08 -6.18 19.52
CA PHE A 61 4.54 -6.35 19.60
C PHE A 61 4.95 -7.82 19.48
N THR A 62 6.24 -8.04 19.29
CA THR A 62 6.88 -9.35 19.27
C THR A 62 7.92 -9.41 20.37
N GLU A 63 7.97 -10.50 21.14
CA GLU A 63 8.97 -10.73 22.19
C GLU A 63 9.88 -11.88 21.81
N LYS A 64 11.19 -11.71 21.98
CA LYS A 64 12.17 -12.76 21.66
C LYS A 64 11.89 -13.99 22.53
N GLY A 65 11.80 -15.16 21.90
CA GLY A 65 11.53 -16.43 22.60
C GLY A 65 10.05 -16.70 22.89
N LYS A 66 9.12 -15.82 22.48
CA LYS A 66 7.68 -16.07 22.59
C LYS A 66 7.06 -16.12 21.19
N PHE A 67 6.40 -17.22 20.89
CA PHE A 67 5.64 -17.38 19.65
C PHE A 67 4.32 -16.60 19.74
N GLY A 68 3.97 -15.89 18.66
CA GLY A 68 2.75 -15.08 18.58
C GLY A 68 2.97 -13.58 18.79
N PHE A 69 1.88 -12.85 19.07
CA PHE A 69 1.90 -11.41 19.34
C PHE A 69 1.73 -11.15 20.84
N VAL A 70 2.35 -10.09 21.34
CA VAL A 70 2.14 -9.56 22.68
C VAL A 70 1.40 -8.24 22.56
N LYS A 71 0.22 -8.15 23.18
CA LYS A 71 -0.58 -6.93 23.23
C LYS A 71 -0.10 -6.07 24.40
N ARG A 72 0.32 -4.84 24.13
CA ARG A 72 0.68 -3.86 25.15
C ARG A 72 -0.28 -2.67 25.08
N ASP A 73 -0.56 -2.08 26.22
CA ASP A 73 -1.32 -0.83 26.28
C ASP A 73 -0.50 0.30 25.67
N VAL A 74 -0.98 0.79 24.52
CA VAL A 74 -0.42 1.99 23.92
C VAL A 74 -1.29 3.15 24.37
N LYS A 75 -0.71 4.12 25.09
CA LYS A 75 -1.40 5.36 25.43
C LYS A 75 -1.82 6.06 24.13
N SER A 76 -3.09 5.93 23.76
CA SER A 76 -3.67 6.75 22.71
C SER A 76 -3.73 8.18 23.22
N ARG A 77 -3.11 9.13 22.49
CA ARG A 77 -3.25 10.55 22.79
C ARG A 77 -4.74 10.89 22.63
N LYS A 78 -5.47 11.07 23.74
CA LYS A 78 -6.87 11.50 23.73
C LYS A 78 -6.89 12.84 23.00
N LYS A 79 -7.49 12.88 21.80
CA LYS A 79 -7.75 14.16 21.13
C LYS A 79 -8.72 14.91 22.04
N ARG A 80 -8.25 16.03 22.60
CA ARG A 80 -9.12 17.09 23.13
C ARG A 80 -9.86 17.72 21.97
#